data_AF-E5AVP5-F1
#
_entry.id   AF-E5AVP5-F1
#
_cell.length_a   1.000
_cell.length_b   1.000
_cell.length_c   1.000
_cell.angle_alpha   90.00
_cell.angle_beta   90.00
_cell.angle_gamma   90.00
#
_symmetry.space_group_name_H-M   'P 1'
#
loop_
_entity.id
_entity.type
_entity.pdbx_description
1 polymer ?
#
loop_
_entity_poly.entity_id
_entity_poly.type
_entity_poly.pdbx_seq_one_letter_code
_entity_poly.pdbx_strand_id
1 'polypeptide(L)'
;MALRGLFAQSVVARVGSRDGAMFEQLSHYVQRIVTFQPDAAALVAGVPLVYRLHILLGFTLFLVSPFTRMVHVWSGLGALAYMLRPYQIVRRR
;
A
#
# COMPACT_ATOMS: atom_id res chain seq x y z
N MET A 1 -10.36 -4.87 35.07
CA MET A 1 -10.26 -6.08 34.20
C MET A 1 -11.53 -6.33 33.35
N ALA A 2 -12.41 -5.34 33.12
CA ALA A 2 -13.63 -5.49 32.31
C ALA A 2 -13.56 -4.77 30.94
N LEU A 3 -12.59 -3.87 30.74
CA LEU A 3 -12.46 -3.07 29.51
C LEU A 3 -11.71 -3.77 28.35
N ARG A 4 -10.92 -4.82 28.62
CA ARG A 4 -10.20 -5.60 27.58
C ARG A 4 -11.13 -6.50 26.76
N GLY A 5 -12.25 -6.96 27.35
CA GLY A 5 -13.24 -7.80 26.66
C GLY A 5 -14.11 -7.03 25.66
N LEU A 6 -14.36 -5.74 25.91
CA LEU A 6 -15.12 -4.86 25.00
C LEU A 6 -14.31 -4.47 23.75
N PHE A 7 -12.98 -4.35 23.87
CA PHE A 7 -12.10 -4.10 22.72
C PHE A 7 -11.99 -5.30 21.78
N ALA A 8 -11.93 -6.52 22.30
CA ALA A 8 -11.91 -7.73 21.47
C ALA A 8 -13.23 -7.90 20.70
N GLN A 9 -14.36 -7.60 21.34
CA GLN A 9 -15.69 -7.68 20.73
C GLN A 9 -15.91 -6.60 19.65
N SER A 10 -15.35 -5.39 19.81
CA SER A 10 -15.47 -4.33 18.79
C SER A 10 -14.60 -4.58 17.55
N VAL A 11 -13.43 -5.22 17.72
CA VAL A 11 -12.60 -5.68 16.58
C VAL A 11 -13.35 -6.75 15.80
N VAL A 12 -13.93 -7.76 16.47
CA VAL A 12 -14.70 -8.84 15.81
C VAL A 12 -16.00 -8.30 15.18
N ALA A 13 -16.70 -7.36 15.83
CA ALA A 13 -17.92 -6.76 15.30
C ALA A 13 -17.68 -5.90 14.04
N ARG A 14 -16.49 -5.31 13.88
CA ARG A 14 -16.12 -4.55 12.66
C ARG A 14 -15.80 -5.43 11.46
N VAL A 15 -15.43 -6.69 11.67
CA VAL A 15 -15.15 -7.67 10.60
C VAL A 15 -16.43 -8.06 9.85
N GLY A 16 -17.62 -7.85 10.44
CA GLY A 16 -18.91 -8.24 9.87
C GLY A 16 -19.65 -7.17 9.05
N SER A 17 -19.17 -5.92 9.02
CA SER A 17 -19.82 -4.86 8.23
C SER A 17 -19.58 -5.11 6.74
N ARG A 18 -20.64 -5.10 5.93
CA ARG A 18 -20.62 -5.35 4.47
C ARG A 18 -19.68 -4.41 3.67
N ASP A 19 -19.15 -3.38 4.31
CA ASP A 19 -18.17 -2.44 3.77
C ASP A 19 -16.74 -3.01 3.74
N GLY A 20 -16.43 -4.00 4.59
CA GLY A 20 -15.08 -4.56 4.73
C GLY A 20 -14.75 -5.69 3.76
N ALA A 21 -15.76 -6.43 3.26
CA ALA A 21 -15.51 -7.64 2.46
C ALA A 21 -14.79 -7.34 1.13
N MET A 22 -15.15 -6.24 0.45
CA MET A 22 -14.47 -5.81 -0.79
C MET A 22 -13.05 -5.32 -0.49
N PHE A 23 -12.86 -4.57 0.60
CA PHE A 23 -11.55 -4.08 1.02
C PHE A 23 -10.62 -5.23 1.41
N GLU A 24 -11.13 -6.25 2.10
CA GLU A 24 -10.40 -7.45 2.47
C GLU A 24 -9.93 -8.23 1.24
N GLN A 25 -10.84 -8.42 0.27
CA GLN A 25 -10.52 -9.10 -1.00
C GLN A 25 -9.43 -8.37 -1.80
N LEU A 26 -9.51 -7.03 -1.88
CA LEU A 26 -8.49 -6.21 -2.53
C LEU A 26 -7.16 -6.21 -1.76
N SER A 27 -7.20 -6.22 -0.43
CA SER A 27 -6.00 -6.27 0.41
C SER A 27 -5.27 -7.60 0.24
N HIS A 28 -5.99 -8.73 0.23
CA HIS A 28 -5.42 -10.03 -0.07
C HIS A 28 -4.83 -10.11 -1.49
N TYR A 29 -5.47 -9.49 -2.48
CA TYR A 29 -4.92 -9.41 -3.83
C TYR A 29 -3.55 -8.71 -3.85
N VAL A 30 -3.45 -7.53 -3.22
CA VAL A 30 -2.18 -6.78 -3.14
C VAL A 30 -1.12 -7.58 -2.36
N GLN A 31 -1.51 -8.21 -1.25
CA GLN A 31 -0.59 -9.01 -0.45
C GLN A 31 0.01 -10.18 -1.25
N ARG A 32 -0.81 -10.90 -2.04
CA ARG A 32 -0.34 -12.00 -2.88
C ARG A 32 0.62 -11.53 -3.98
N ILE A 33 0.39 -10.34 -4.55
CA ILE A 33 1.34 -9.75 -5.52
C ILE A 33 2.68 -9.44 -4.88
N VAL A 34 2.69 -8.76 -3.72
CA VAL A 34 3.93 -8.35 -3.03
C VAL A 34 4.70 -9.56 -2.47
N THR A 35 3.98 -10.59 -2.03
CA THR A 35 4.58 -11.85 -1.53
C THR A 35 4.87 -12.87 -2.63
N PHE A 36 4.74 -12.47 -3.91
CA PHE A 36 4.98 -13.32 -5.09
C PHE A 36 4.24 -14.67 -5.07
N GLN A 37 3.02 -14.69 -4.54
CA GLN A 37 2.18 -15.89 -4.54
C GLN A 37 1.45 -16.02 -5.88
N PRO A 38 1.53 -17.20 -6.55
CA PRO A 38 0.72 -17.46 -7.73
C PRO A 38 -0.78 -17.45 -7.38
N ASP A 39 -1.64 -17.25 -8.38
CA ASP A 39 -3.11 -17.25 -8.26
C ASP A 39 -3.76 -15.96 -7.68
N ALA A 40 -3.06 -14.82 -7.69
CA ALA A 40 -3.67 -13.53 -7.35
C ALA A 40 -4.85 -13.14 -8.29
N ALA A 41 -4.82 -13.53 -9.57
CA ALA A 41 -5.83 -13.16 -10.56
C ALA A 41 -7.25 -13.66 -10.23
N ALA A 42 -7.37 -14.82 -9.56
CA ALA A 42 -8.65 -15.39 -9.16
C ALA A 42 -9.41 -14.48 -8.18
N LEU A 43 -8.68 -13.72 -7.34
CA LEU A 43 -9.27 -12.82 -6.35
C LEU A 43 -9.91 -11.57 -6.97
N VAL A 44 -9.58 -11.21 -8.21
CA VAL A 44 -10.09 -9.98 -8.85
C VAL A 44 -11.17 -10.26 -9.91
N ALA A 45 -11.40 -11.53 -10.25
CA ALA A 45 -12.36 -11.95 -11.29
C ALA A 45 -13.80 -11.45 -11.04
N GLY A 46 -14.23 -11.39 -9.78
CA GLY A 46 -15.59 -10.95 -9.38
C GLY A 46 -15.71 -9.47 -8.99
N VAL A 47 -14.63 -8.69 -9.02
CA VAL A 47 -14.60 -7.32 -8.50
C VAL A 47 -15.22 -6.34 -9.52
N PRO A 48 -15.95 -5.28 -9.13
CA PRO A 48 -16.45 -4.27 -10.06
C PRO A 48 -15.36 -3.66 -10.95
N LEU A 49 -15.73 -3.28 -12.18
CA LEU A 49 -14.80 -2.80 -13.20
C LEU A 49 -14.01 -1.55 -12.76
N VAL A 50 -14.61 -0.67 -11.95
CA VAL A 50 -13.96 0.54 -11.42
C VAL A 50 -12.68 0.22 -10.66
N TYR A 51 -12.70 -0.80 -9.78
CA TYR A 51 -11.52 -1.19 -9.01
C TYR A 51 -10.45 -1.83 -9.90
N ARG A 52 -10.84 -2.61 -10.92
CA ARG A 52 -9.91 -3.19 -11.88
C ARG A 52 -9.18 -2.11 -12.69
N LEU A 53 -9.91 -1.10 -13.16
CA LEU A 53 -9.34 0.07 -13.83
C LEU A 53 -8.43 0.86 -12.89
N HIS A 54 -8.84 1.08 -11.64
CA HIS A 54 -8.02 1.79 -10.66
C HIS A 54 -6.70 1.06 -10.39
N ILE A 55 -6.74 -0.27 -10.22
CA ILE A 55 -5.55 -1.10 -10.03
C ILE A 55 -4.63 -1.00 -11.26
N LEU A 56 -5.18 -1.10 -12.47
CA LEU A 56 -4.42 -0.93 -13.72
C LEU A 56 -3.77 0.45 -13.80
N LEU A 57 -4.52 1.51 -13.52
CA LEU A 57 -4.02 2.88 -13.48
C LEU A 57 -2.93 3.06 -12.42
N GLY A 58 -3.10 2.50 -11.22
CA GLY A 58 -2.10 2.54 -10.16
C GLY A 58 -0.78 1.87 -10.55
N PHE A 59 -0.85 0.65 -11.10
CA PHE A 59 0.34 -0.07 -11.53
C PHE A 59 1.02 0.59 -12.73
N THR A 60 0.26 1.09 -13.71
CA THR A 60 0.83 1.86 -14.83
C THR A 60 1.48 3.15 -14.36
N LEU A 61 0.87 3.87 -13.41
CA LEU A 61 1.48 5.08 -12.85
C LEU A 61 2.77 4.78 -12.10
N PHE A 62 2.82 3.67 -11.35
CA PHE A 62 4.04 3.22 -10.68
C PHE A 62 5.14 2.87 -11.70
N LEU A 63 4.80 2.18 -12.79
CA LEU A 63 5.72 1.84 -13.88
C LEU A 63 6.23 3.08 -14.64
N VAL A 64 5.37 4.08 -14.85
CA VAL A 64 5.71 5.34 -15.53
C VAL A 64 6.39 6.35 -14.59
N SER A 65 6.28 6.16 -13.26
CA SER A 65 6.81 7.09 -12.25
C SER A 65 8.28 7.52 -12.43
N PRO A 66 9.25 6.66 -12.83
CA PRO A 66 10.64 7.11 -13.00
C PRO A 66 10.85 7.99 -14.24
N PHE A 67 9.93 7.96 -15.22
CA PHE A 67 10.04 8.71 -16.46
C PHE A 67 9.32 10.07 -16.42
N THR A 68 8.64 10.38 -15.30
CA THR A 68 7.90 11.62 -15.13
C THR A 68 8.50 12.47 -14.01
N ARG A 69 7.98 13.69 -13.86
CA ARG A 69 8.34 14.58 -12.74
C ARG A 69 7.99 14.00 -11.37
N MET A 70 7.27 12.88 -11.27
CA MET A 70 6.99 12.19 -9.99
C MET A 70 8.23 11.50 -9.40
N VAL A 71 9.36 11.48 -10.10
CA VAL A 71 10.65 10.97 -9.57
C VAL A 71 11.07 11.64 -8.26
N HIS A 72 10.61 12.87 -7.99
CA HIS A 72 10.92 13.60 -6.76
C HIS A 72 10.39 12.93 -5.48
N VAL A 73 9.38 12.07 -5.57
CA VAL A 73 8.89 11.27 -4.43
C VAL A 73 10.01 10.39 -3.86
N TRP A 74 10.86 9.84 -4.72
CA TRP A 74 12.02 9.04 -4.32
C TRP A 74 13.10 9.87 -3.62
N SER A 75 13.33 11.12 -4.07
CA SER A 75 14.22 12.05 -3.35
C SER A 75 13.67 12.45 -1.98
N GLY A 76 12.34 12.52 -1.82
CA GLY A 76 11.69 12.73 -0.53
C GLY A 76 11.95 11.57 0.45
N LEU A 77 11.92 10.32 -0.01
CA LEU A 77 12.34 9.16 0.78
C LEU A 77 13.84 9.24 1.12
N GLY A 78 14.68 9.65 0.17
CA GLY A 78 16.10 9.92 0.40
C GLY A 78 16.36 11.09 1.37
N ALA A 79 15.42 12.04 1.51
CA ALA A 79 15.54 13.13 2.46
C ALA A 79 15.55 12.65 3.91
N LEU A 80 15.01 11.46 4.20
CA LEU A 80 15.16 10.84 5.53
C LEU A 80 16.64 10.63 5.90
N ALA A 81 17.51 10.40 4.90
CA ALA A 81 18.94 10.30 5.13
C ALA A 81 19.58 11.62 5.60
N TYR A 82 18.92 12.77 5.39
CA TYR A 82 19.40 14.05 5.94
C TYR A 82 19.37 14.07 7.47
N MET A 83 18.50 13.28 8.13
CA MET A 83 18.49 13.20 9.59
C MET A 83 19.82 12.66 10.14
N LEU A 84 20.53 11.84 9.37
CA LEU A 84 21.80 11.22 9.76
C LEU A 84 23.01 11.95 9.16
N ARG A 85 22.79 13.03 8.41
CA ARG A 85 23.84 13.70 7.63
C ARG A 85 24.59 14.73 8.50
N PRO A 86 25.93 14.75 8.49
CA PRO A 86 26.70 15.79 9.17
C PRO A 86 26.40 17.17 8.55
N TYR A 87 26.33 18.21 9.38
CA TYR A 87 26.01 19.57 8.96
C TYR A 87 27.03 20.17 7.98
N GLN A 88 28.30 19.80 8.12
CA GLN A 88 29.37 20.31 7.28
C GLN A 88 29.82 19.25 6.27
N ILE A 89 29.70 19.57 4.98
CA ILE A 89 30.22 18.76 3.88
C ILE A 89 31.20 19.61 3.10
N VAL A 90 32.48 19.28 3.21
CA VAL A 90 33.53 19.90 2.40
C VAL A 90 33.88 18.92 1.28
N ARG A 91 33.63 19.32 0.03
CA ARG A 91 34.08 18.55 -1.14
C ARG A 91 35.46 19.05 -1.54
N ARG A 92 36.45 18.15 -1.54
CA ARG A 92 37.77 18.42 -2.12
C ARG A 92 37.67 18.27 -3.65
N ARG A 93 38.44 19.08 -4.38
CA ARG A 93 38.57 18.99 -5.85
C ARG A 93 39.29 17.72 -6.26
#